data_AF-A0A1G4TTX1-F1
#
_entry.id   AF-A0A1G4TTX1-F1
#
_cell.length_a   1.000
_cell.length_b   1.000
_cell.length_c   1.000
_cell.angle_alpha   90.00
_cell.angle_beta   90.00
_cell.angle_gamma   90.00
#
_symmetry.space_group_name_H-M   'P 1'
#
loop_
_entity.id
_entity.type
_entity.pdbx_description
1 polymer ?
#
loop_
_entity_poly.entity_id
_entity_poly.type
_entity_poly.pdbx_seq_one_letter_code
_entity_poly.pdbx_strand_id
1 'polypeptide(L)'
;MSLDDRTAQQQLTPEERRALLRAFADRMLRKLTAMDDPEDLPGVERALRVAAVIERVYSRCDRAERQKSEPRKLDAERAAHEEAAIKAQVSLASTLKWSKERRQGLGHWWEAAQKAIETPAPQAATSGQTSSTMPAMPKVIYTDLTDDFEAARAELPLRKRVAAQPAQIPIPPRRGPPPRSG
;
A
#
# COMPACT_ATOMS: atom_id res chain seq x y z
N MET A 1 49.81 11.54 39.30
CA MET A 1 49.71 10.83 38.01
C MET A 1 48.35 10.14 38.02
N SER A 2 47.35 10.81 37.44
CA SER A 2 45.94 10.43 37.57
C SER A 2 45.63 9.18 36.75
N LEU A 3 44.79 8.29 37.29
CA LEU A 3 44.28 7.11 36.59
C LEU A 3 43.34 7.47 35.42
N ASP A 4 43.03 8.75 35.25
CA ASP A 4 42.08 9.28 34.26
C ASP A 4 42.56 9.13 32.80
N ASP A 5 43.88 9.03 32.56
CA ASP A 5 44.43 8.93 31.19
C ASP A 5 44.27 7.53 30.56
N ARG A 6 44.00 6.47 31.35
CA ARG A 6 43.77 5.11 30.82
C ARG A 6 42.34 4.88 30.36
N THR A 7 41.41 5.74 30.77
CA THR A 7 40.01 5.76 30.34
C THR A 7 39.73 6.93 29.41
N ALA A 8 40.74 7.40 28.68
CA ALA A 8 40.51 8.06 27.41
C ALA A 8 39.79 7.05 26.51
N GLN A 9 38.48 6.98 26.65
CA GLN A 9 37.57 6.31 25.73
C GLN A 9 37.85 6.94 24.36
N GLN A 10 38.77 6.33 23.61
CA GLN A 10 38.69 6.36 22.15
C GLN A 10 37.21 6.14 21.86
N GLN A 11 36.56 7.14 21.27
CA GLN A 11 35.12 7.09 21.01
C GLN A 11 34.89 6.02 19.96
N LEU A 12 34.88 4.77 20.40
CA LEU A 12 34.66 3.60 19.58
C LEU A 12 33.30 3.79 18.96
N THR A 13 33.26 3.70 17.64
CA THR A 13 32.00 3.64 16.92
C THR A 13 31.18 2.47 17.48
N PRO A 14 29.84 2.53 17.39
CA PRO A 14 28.99 1.42 17.82
C PRO A 14 29.36 0.09 17.12
N GLU A 15 29.97 0.15 15.95
CA GLU A 15 30.44 -1.01 15.17
C GLU A 15 31.72 -1.60 15.76
N GLU A 16 32.73 -0.78 16.01
CA GLU A 16 33.97 -1.23 16.65
C GLU A 16 33.72 -1.80 18.05
N ARG A 17 32.84 -1.16 18.83
CA ARG A 17 32.44 -1.67 20.14
C ARG A 17 31.79 -3.07 20.03
N ARG A 18 30.96 -3.30 19.02
CA ARG A 18 30.34 -4.61 18.77
C ARG A 18 31.38 -5.65 18.36
N ALA A 19 32.29 -5.30 17.45
CA ALA A 19 33.37 -6.18 17.03
C ALA A 19 34.24 -6.63 18.22
N LEU A 20 34.60 -5.69 19.10
CA LEU A 20 35.36 -5.99 20.31
C LEU A 20 34.59 -6.90 21.29
N LEU A 21 33.29 -6.64 21.50
CA LEU A 21 32.44 -7.47 22.35
C LEU A 21 32.29 -8.89 21.78
N ARG A 22 32.16 -9.02 20.45
CA ARG A 22 32.06 -10.32 19.78
C ARG A 22 33.36 -11.11 19.90
N ALA A 23 34.51 -10.46 19.63
CA ALA A 23 35.83 -11.06 19.81
C ALA A 23 36.13 -11.44 21.26
N PHE A 24 35.58 -10.71 22.23
CA PHE A 24 35.65 -11.09 23.65
C PHE A 24 34.81 -12.33 23.94
N ALA A 25 33.57 -12.39 23.45
CA ALA A 25 32.70 -13.56 23.57
C ALA A 25 33.32 -14.80 22.91
N ASP A 26 33.92 -14.67 21.72
CA ASP A 26 34.62 -15.76 21.03
C ASP A 26 35.76 -16.33 21.89
N ARG A 27 36.54 -15.45 22.54
CA ARG A 27 37.62 -15.88 23.44
C ARG A 27 37.09 -16.60 24.67
N MET A 28 35.99 -16.12 25.26
CA MET A 28 35.35 -16.80 26.39
C MET A 28 34.78 -18.16 25.99
N LEU A 29 34.15 -18.26 24.81
CA LEU A 29 33.59 -19.51 24.30
C LEU A 29 34.69 -20.54 24.06
N ARG A 30 35.82 -20.15 23.48
CA ARG A 30 37.00 -21.02 23.33
C ARG A 30 37.55 -21.50 24.67
N LYS A 31 37.51 -20.65 25.70
CA LYS A 31 37.94 -21.04 27.05
C LYS A 31 36.96 -22.03 27.67
N LEU A 32 35.65 -21.77 27.55
CA LEU A 32 34.61 -22.64 28.08
C LEU A 32 34.62 -24.02 27.41
N THR A 33 34.82 -24.08 26.10
CA THR A 33 34.88 -25.34 25.33
C THR A 33 36.18 -26.12 25.56
N ALA A 34 37.21 -25.48 26.10
CA ALA A 34 38.45 -26.12 26.50
C ALA A 34 38.47 -26.51 27.99
N MET A 35 37.40 -26.22 28.75
CA MET A 35 37.26 -26.71 30.11
C MET A 35 36.84 -28.18 30.10
N ASP A 36 37.34 -28.93 31.06
CA ASP A 36 36.88 -30.30 31.30
C ASP A 36 35.38 -30.30 31.64
N ASP A 37 34.71 -31.42 31.32
CA ASP A 37 33.30 -31.58 31.64
C ASP A 37 33.08 -31.48 33.15
N PRO A 38 32.10 -30.69 33.61
CA PRO A 38 31.86 -30.53 35.04
C PRO A 38 31.41 -31.85 35.67
N GLU A 39 32.15 -32.30 36.68
CA GLU A 39 31.86 -33.54 37.41
C GLU A 39 30.77 -33.36 38.48
N ASP A 40 30.46 -32.12 38.85
CA ASP A 40 29.55 -31.76 39.94
C ASP A 40 28.46 -30.77 39.49
N LEU A 41 27.30 -30.82 40.17
CA LEU A 41 26.18 -29.90 39.91
C LEU A 41 26.60 -28.41 40.02
N PRO A 42 27.40 -27.98 41.02
CA PRO A 42 27.89 -26.61 41.07
C PRO A 42 28.77 -26.22 39.87
N GLY A 43 29.56 -27.15 39.32
CA GLY A 43 30.34 -26.95 38.09
C GLY A 43 29.44 -26.73 36.88
N VAL A 44 28.39 -27.55 36.74
CA VAL A 44 27.38 -27.41 35.68
C VAL A 44 26.72 -26.03 35.74
N GLU A 45 26.29 -25.59 36.92
CA GLU A 45 25.66 -24.27 37.08
C GLU A 45 26.59 -23.12 36.69
N ARG A 46 27.87 -23.19 37.09
CA ARG A 46 28.87 -22.17 36.72
C ARG A 46 29.05 -22.13 35.20
N ALA A 47 29.20 -23.28 34.56
CA ALA A 47 29.34 -23.38 33.11
C ALA A 47 28.10 -22.81 32.38
N LEU A 48 26.89 -23.15 32.84
CA LEU A 48 25.64 -22.63 32.29
C LEU A 48 25.51 -21.11 32.44
N ARG A 49 25.89 -20.55 33.59
CA ARG A 49 25.88 -19.08 33.79
C ARG A 49 26.82 -18.39 32.81
N VAL A 50 28.02 -18.93 32.61
CA VAL A 50 28.99 -18.38 31.66
C VAL A 50 28.47 -18.48 30.23
N ALA A 51 27.92 -19.64 29.84
CA ALA A 51 27.29 -19.83 28.53
C ALA A 51 26.15 -18.82 28.28
N ALA A 52 25.27 -18.61 29.26
CA ALA A 52 24.18 -17.65 29.16
C ALA A 52 24.67 -16.20 28.99
N VAL A 53 25.77 -15.83 29.65
CA VAL A 53 26.39 -14.51 29.45
C VAL A 53 26.94 -14.37 28.03
N ILE A 54 27.63 -15.40 27.51
CA ILE A 54 28.15 -15.42 26.13
C ILE A 54 27.00 -15.25 25.13
N GLU A 55 25.94 -16.04 25.27
CA GLU A 55 24.76 -15.98 24.41
C GLU A 55 24.10 -14.59 24.43
N ARG A 56 23.98 -13.98 25.62
CA ARG A 56 23.43 -12.63 25.77
C ARG A 56 24.26 -11.57 25.04
N VAL A 57 25.59 -11.73 25.01
CA VAL A 57 26.47 -10.82 24.27
C VAL A 57 26.25 -10.95 22.76
N TYR A 58 26.20 -12.17 22.22
CA TYR A 58 25.90 -12.37 20.78
C TYR A 58 24.51 -11.86 20.41
N SER A 59 23.50 -12.19 21.21
CA SER A 59 22.11 -11.76 20.98
C SER A 59 21.98 -10.24 20.90
N ARG A 60 22.72 -9.52 21.76
CA ARG A 60 22.74 -8.04 21.73
C ARG A 60 23.43 -7.52 20.47
N CYS A 61 24.55 -8.12 20.07
CA CYS A 61 25.29 -7.72 18.87
C CYS A 61 24.44 -7.95 17.62
N ASP A 62 23.80 -9.12 17.49
CA ASP A 62 22.99 -9.51 16.34
C ASP A 62 21.70 -8.69 16.23
N ARG A 63 21.03 -8.40 17.35
CA ARG A 63 19.85 -7.52 17.36
C ARG A 63 20.20 -6.12 16.88
N ALA A 64 21.36 -5.59 17.29
CA ALA A 64 21.83 -4.27 16.86
C ALA A 64 22.27 -4.25 15.38
N GLU A 65 22.67 -5.39 14.81
CA GLU A 65 22.90 -5.53 13.37
C GLU A 65 21.57 -5.59 12.60
N ARG A 66 20.57 -6.35 13.08
CA ARG A 66 19.24 -6.43 12.47
C ARG A 66 18.48 -5.10 12.50
N GLN A 67 18.71 -4.27 13.50
CA GLN A 67 18.14 -2.92 13.60
C GLN A 67 18.74 -1.93 12.58
N LYS A 68 19.85 -2.26 11.91
CA LYS A 68 20.28 -1.55 10.70
C LYS A 68 19.42 -1.98 9.50
N SER A 69 18.09 -1.91 9.62
CA SER A 69 17.24 -2.01 8.44
C SER A 69 17.76 -0.99 7.43
N GLU A 70 18.14 -1.48 6.24
CA GLU A 70 18.63 -0.66 5.14
C GLU A 70 17.72 0.56 4.98
N PRO A 71 18.22 1.80 5.17
CA PRO A 71 17.38 3.00 5.11
C PRO A 71 16.62 3.06 3.77
N ARG A 72 17.26 2.58 2.70
CA ARG A 72 16.65 2.44 1.36
C ARG A 72 15.42 1.56 1.32
N LYS A 73 15.34 0.50 2.14
CA LYS A 73 14.16 -0.38 2.18
C LYS A 73 12.99 0.30 2.87
N LEU A 74 13.24 1.00 3.97
CA LEU A 74 12.21 1.76 4.67
C LEU A 74 11.70 2.95 3.83
N ASP A 75 12.60 3.63 3.12
CA ASP A 75 12.23 4.72 2.22
C ASP A 75 11.45 4.22 1.00
N ALA A 76 11.81 3.06 0.44
CA ALA A 76 11.07 2.43 -0.66
C ALA A 76 9.67 1.96 -0.23
N GLU A 77 9.54 1.37 0.96
CA GLU A 77 8.25 0.98 1.53
C GLU A 77 7.37 2.21 1.79
N ARG A 78 7.96 3.28 2.34
CA ARG A 78 7.25 4.56 2.56
C ARG A 78 6.78 5.17 1.25
N ALA A 79 7.65 5.23 0.24
CA ALA A 79 7.30 5.74 -1.09
C ALA A 79 6.17 4.92 -1.73
N ALA A 80 6.20 3.59 -1.61
CA ALA A 80 5.13 2.72 -2.11
C ALA A 80 3.78 3.00 -1.43
N HIS A 81 3.78 3.24 -0.12
CA HIS A 81 2.57 3.61 0.61
C HIS A 81 2.04 4.99 0.22
N GLU A 82 2.92 5.98 0.03
CA GLU A 82 2.54 7.32 -0.42
C GLU A 82 1.96 7.30 -1.83
N GLU A 83 2.57 6.57 -2.75
CA GLU A 83 2.04 6.38 -4.11
C GLU A 83 0.66 5.72 -4.11
N ALA A 84 0.47 4.70 -3.26
CA ALA A 84 -0.83 4.02 -3.14
C ALA A 84 -1.91 4.97 -2.61
N ALA A 85 -1.57 5.79 -1.60
CA ALA A 85 -2.49 6.79 -1.04
C ALA A 85 -2.87 7.86 -2.09
N ILE A 86 -1.90 8.36 -2.85
CA ILE A 86 -2.14 9.33 -3.93
C ILE A 86 -3.04 8.72 -5.01
N LYS A 87 -2.75 7.48 -5.44
CA LYS A 87 -3.60 6.77 -6.42
C LYS A 87 -5.03 6.60 -5.92
N ALA A 88 -5.22 6.24 -4.65
CA ALA A 88 -6.54 6.10 -4.04
C ALA A 88 -7.29 7.44 -3.99
N GLN A 89 -6.60 8.53 -3.62
CA GLN A 89 -7.19 9.86 -3.58
C GLN A 89 -7.61 10.35 -4.97
N VAL A 90 -6.76 10.15 -5.99
CA VAL A 90 -7.07 10.48 -7.39
C VAL A 90 -8.25 9.66 -7.90
N SER A 91 -8.27 8.35 -7.60
CA SER A 91 -9.38 7.46 -7.97
C SER A 91 -10.70 7.93 -7.34
N LEU A 92 -10.70 8.24 -6.04
CA LEU A 92 -11.87 8.75 -5.32
C LEU A 92 -12.36 10.08 -5.92
N ALA A 93 -11.44 11.03 -6.14
CA ALA A 93 -11.79 12.32 -6.75
C ALA A 93 -12.40 12.15 -8.15
N SER A 94 -11.87 11.24 -8.97
CA SER A 94 -12.41 10.94 -10.29
C SER A 94 -13.82 10.33 -10.22
N THR A 95 -14.05 9.44 -9.25
CA THR A 95 -15.35 8.80 -9.02
C THR A 95 -16.39 9.81 -8.56
N LEU A 96 -16.01 10.70 -7.64
CA LEU A 96 -16.87 11.77 -7.15
C LEU A 96 -17.22 12.78 -8.25
N LYS A 97 -16.25 13.19 -9.07
CA LYS A 97 -16.49 14.08 -10.21
C LYS A 97 -17.47 13.45 -11.19
N TRP A 98 -17.25 12.20 -11.57
CA TRP A 98 -18.16 11.48 -12.45
C TRP A 98 -19.56 11.31 -11.84
N SER A 99 -19.66 11.05 -10.53
CA SER A 99 -20.94 10.98 -9.83
C SER A 99 -21.70 12.31 -9.89
N LYS A 100 -20.99 13.44 -9.80
CA LYS A 100 -21.55 14.79 -9.85
C LYS A 100 -22.00 15.15 -11.26
N GLU A 101 -21.17 14.88 -12.26
CA GLU A 101 -21.51 15.08 -13.68
C GLU A 101 -22.71 14.23 -14.09
N ARG A 102 -22.76 12.97 -13.66
CA ARG A 102 -23.92 12.10 -13.89
C ARG A 102 -25.18 12.64 -13.21
N ARG A 103 -25.07 13.12 -11.96
CA ARG A 103 -26.20 13.75 -11.24
C ARG A 103 -26.74 14.96 -12.00
N GLN A 104 -25.84 15.80 -12.50
CA GLN A 104 -26.20 16.98 -13.28
C GLN A 104 -26.80 16.63 -14.64
N GLY A 105 -26.24 15.64 -15.35
CA GLY A 105 -26.74 15.21 -16.66
C GLY A 105 -28.10 14.51 -16.61
N LEU A 106 -28.41 13.81 -15.51
CA LEU A 106 -29.71 13.17 -15.31
C LEU A 106 -30.79 14.15 -14.83
N GLY A 107 -30.43 15.24 -14.14
CA GLY A 107 -31.33 16.33 -13.75
C GLY A 107 -32.62 15.82 -13.09
N HIS A 108 -33.77 16.12 -13.69
CA HIS A 108 -35.10 15.73 -13.21
C HIS A 108 -35.31 14.21 -13.10
N TRP A 109 -34.64 13.40 -13.92
CA TRP A 109 -34.69 11.93 -13.82
C TRP A 109 -33.97 11.41 -12.57
N TRP A 110 -32.92 12.09 -12.11
CA TRP A 110 -32.21 11.74 -10.88
C TRP A 110 -33.10 11.96 -9.65
N GLU A 111 -33.81 13.10 -9.60
CA GLU A 111 -34.74 13.43 -8.52
C GLU A 111 -35.96 12.50 -8.52
N ALA A 112 -36.50 12.16 -9.70
CA ALA A 112 -37.60 11.20 -9.82
C ALA A 112 -37.19 9.79 -9.35
N ALA A 113 -35.98 9.34 -9.68
CA ALA A 113 -35.45 8.06 -9.23
C ALA A 113 -35.25 8.02 -7.71
N GLN A 114 -34.74 9.11 -7.09
CA GLN A 114 -34.62 9.17 -5.63
C GLN A 114 -35.99 9.17 -4.94
N LYS A 115 -36.96 9.93 -5.45
CA LYS A 115 -38.34 9.88 -4.94
C LYS A 115 -38.95 8.48 -5.09
N ALA A 116 -38.69 7.77 -6.18
CA ALA A 116 -39.19 6.40 -6.36
C ALA A 116 -38.57 5.39 -5.38
N ILE A 117 -37.36 5.64 -4.89
CA ILE A 117 -36.69 4.81 -3.86
C ILE A 117 -37.22 5.16 -2.45
N GLU A 118 -37.53 6.43 -2.20
CA GLU A 118 -38.03 6.91 -0.91
C GLU A 118 -39.54 6.73 -0.73
N THR A 119 -40.30 6.55 -1.82
CA THR A 119 -41.75 6.32 -1.75
C THR A 119 -41.99 4.83 -1.48
N PRO A 120 -42.44 4.41 -0.28
CA PRO A 120 -42.96 3.06 -0.12
C PRO A 120 -44.17 2.91 -1.04
N ALA A 121 -44.14 1.92 -1.93
CA ALA A 121 -45.22 1.67 -2.88
C ALA A 121 -46.58 1.58 -2.16
N PRO A 122 -47.63 2.29 -2.60
CA PRO A 122 -48.93 2.23 -1.96
C PRO A 122 -49.50 0.82 -2.13
N GLN A 123 -49.71 0.14 -1.00
CA GLN A 123 -50.53 -1.08 -0.95
C GLN A 123 -51.94 -0.70 -1.39
N ALA A 124 -52.33 -1.13 -2.58
CA ALA A 124 -53.69 -0.97 -3.07
C ALA A 124 -54.64 -1.77 -2.16
N ALA A 125 -55.58 -1.04 -1.54
CA ALA A 125 -56.68 -1.62 -0.79
C ALA A 125 -57.53 -2.51 -1.71
N THR A 126 -57.76 -3.77 -1.31
CA THR A 126 -58.95 -4.53 -1.74
C THR A 126 -59.46 -5.33 -0.55
N SER A 127 -60.65 -4.97 -0.07
CA SER A 127 -61.43 -5.72 0.89
C SER A 127 -62.21 -6.83 0.18
N GLY A 128 -62.07 -8.08 0.65
CA GLY A 128 -62.88 -9.22 0.21
C GLY A 128 -62.23 -10.56 0.58
N GLN A 129 -62.79 -11.24 1.58
CA GLN A 129 -62.33 -12.54 2.10
C GLN A 129 -62.49 -13.67 1.07
N THR A 130 -61.49 -14.53 0.92
CA THR A 130 -61.50 -15.99 1.21
C THR A 130 -60.47 -16.76 0.37
N SER A 131 -59.85 -17.73 1.03
CA SER A 131 -59.08 -18.87 0.50
C SER A 131 -57.68 -18.63 -0.11
N SER A 132 -56.71 -19.28 0.55
CA SER A 132 -55.36 -19.62 0.11
C SER A 132 -55.23 -19.82 -1.41
N THR A 133 -54.54 -18.92 -2.10
CA THR A 133 -53.76 -19.23 -3.31
C THR A 133 -52.57 -18.28 -3.33
N MET A 134 -51.35 -18.83 -3.41
CA MET A 134 -50.10 -18.09 -3.54
C MET A 134 -50.23 -17.02 -4.65
N PRO A 135 -49.77 -15.77 -4.45
CA PRO A 135 -49.73 -14.81 -5.54
C PRO A 135 -48.81 -15.36 -6.64
N ALA A 136 -49.34 -15.47 -7.86
CA ALA A 136 -48.56 -15.83 -9.02
C ALA A 136 -47.37 -14.87 -9.11
N MET A 137 -46.15 -15.42 -9.08
CA MET A 137 -44.94 -14.63 -9.24
C MET A 137 -45.06 -13.78 -10.50
N PRO A 138 -44.69 -12.49 -10.48
CA PRO A 138 -44.59 -11.70 -11.69
C PRO A 138 -43.64 -12.45 -12.64
N LYS A 139 -44.09 -12.72 -13.86
CA LYS A 139 -43.28 -13.35 -14.89
C LYS A 139 -42.14 -12.39 -15.23
N VAL A 140 -41.01 -12.55 -14.54
CA VAL A 140 -39.78 -11.81 -14.82
C VAL A 140 -39.29 -12.32 -16.17
N ILE A 141 -39.56 -11.54 -17.22
CA ILE A 141 -38.96 -11.77 -18.53
C ILE A 141 -37.53 -11.27 -18.41
N TYR A 142 -36.60 -12.20 -18.29
CA TYR A 142 -35.17 -11.89 -18.33
C TYR A 142 -34.82 -11.62 -19.79
N THR A 143 -34.82 -10.34 -20.18
CA THR A 143 -34.19 -9.93 -21.44
C THR A 143 -32.69 -9.99 -21.24
N ASP A 144 -32.05 -10.91 -21.94
CA ASP A 144 -30.60 -11.00 -21.99
C ASP A 144 -30.07 -9.82 -22.80
N LEU A 145 -29.49 -8.83 -22.11
CA LEU A 145 -28.93 -7.62 -22.70
C LEU A 145 -27.42 -7.76 -22.96
N THR A 146 -26.87 -8.98 -22.86
CA THR A 146 -25.44 -9.22 -23.02
C THR A 146 -24.94 -8.73 -24.38
N ASP A 147 -25.70 -8.98 -25.44
CA ASP A 147 -25.35 -8.53 -26.80
C ASP A 147 -25.37 -7.00 -26.94
N ASP A 148 -26.31 -6.33 -26.26
CA ASP A 148 -26.39 -4.86 -26.27
C ASP A 148 -25.21 -4.23 -25.54
N PHE A 149 -24.75 -4.85 -24.44
CA PHE A 149 -23.57 -4.40 -23.71
C PHE A 149 -22.28 -4.63 -24.51
N GLU A 150 -22.16 -5.74 -25.22
CA GLU A 150 -21.00 -6.02 -26.08
C GLU A 150 -20.95 -5.07 -27.28
N ALA A 151 -22.09 -4.80 -27.92
CA ALA A 151 -22.20 -3.81 -28.99
C ALA A 151 -21.79 -2.41 -28.52
N ALA A 152 -22.30 -1.96 -27.36
CA ALA A 152 -21.93 -0.66 -26.79
C ALA A 152 -20.42 -0.58 -26.46
N ARG A 153 -19.80 -1.69 -26.05
CA ARG A 153 -18.37 -1.76 -25.76
C ARG A 153 -17.51 -1.65 -27.03
N ALA A 154 -17.98 -2.22 -28.13
CA ALA A 154 -17.32 -2.15 -29.44
C ALA A 154 -17.40 -0.75 -30.07
N GLU A 155 -18.41 0.05 -29.75
CA GLU A 155 -18.57 1.42 -30.29
C GLU A 155 -17.74 2.49 -29.56
N LEU A 156 -17.36 2.27 -28.30
CA LEU A 156 -16.52 3.18 -27.50
C LEU A 156 -15.17 3.57 -28.14
N PRO A 157 -14.39 2.66 -28.75
CA PRO A 157 -13.14 3.01 -29.41
C PRO A 157 -13.34 3.79 -30.72
N LEU A 158 -14.49 3.62 -31.41
CA LEU A 158 -14.80 4.36 -32.64
C LEU A 158 -15.11 5.83 -32.35
N ARG A 159 -15.88 6.12 -31.29
CA ARG A 159 -16.15 7.51 -30.87
C ARG A 159 -14.92 8.24 -30.36
N LYS A 160 -13.99 7.55 -29.69
CA LYS A 160 -12.70 8.15 -29.27
C LYS A 160 -11.83 8.56 -30.46
N ARG A 161 -11.90 7.84 -31.59
CA ARG A 161 -11.16 8.21 -32.81
C ARG A 161 -11.77 9.40 -33.54
N VAL A 162 -13.11 9.51 -33.56
CA VAL A 162 -13.79 10.68 -34.16
C VAL A 162 -13.54 11.95 -33.33
N ALA A 163 -13.50 11.86 -32.00
CA ALA A 163 -13.17 13.00 -31.14
C ALA A 163 -11.68 13.41 -31.17
N ALA A 164 -10.80 12.55 -31.68
CA ALA A 164 -9.36 12.80 -31.78
C ALA A 164 -8.92 13.28 -33.18
N GLN A 165 -9.84 13.62 -34.08
CA GLN A 165 -9.49 14.28 -35.34
C GLN A 165 -9.01 15.71 -35.04
N PRO A 166 -7.73 16.03 -35.28
CA PRO A 166 -7.24 17.38 -35.06
C PRO A 166 -7.86 18.30 -36.13
N ALA A 167 -8.55 19.35 -35.69
CA ALA A 167 -8.86 20.49 -36.55
C ALA A 167 -7.53 21.00 -37.13
N GLN A 168 -7.42 21.03 -38.47
CA GLN A 168 -6.27 21.59 -39.16
C GLN A 168 -6.12 23.06 -38.77
N ILE A 169 -5.11 23.36 -37.95
CA ILE A 169 -4.73 24.73 -37.62
C ILE A 169 -4.03 25.31 -38.87
N PRO A 170 -4.52 26.42 -39.46
CA PRO A 170 -3.83 27.05 -40.58
C PRO A 170 -2.46 27.58 -40.13
N ILE A 171 -1.39 27.10 -40.77
CA ILE A 171 -0.02 27.55 -40.54
C ILE A 171 0.13 28.97 -41.13
N PRO A 172 0.52 29.99 -40.36
CA PRO A 172 0.79 31.32 -40.92
C PRO A 172 2.09 31.30 -41.76
N PRO A 173 2.16 32.09 -42.85
CA PRO A 173 3.31 32.07 -43.76
C PRO A 173 4.59 32.60 -43.09
N ARG A 174 5.68 31.84 -43.26
CA ARG A 174 7.03 32.22 -42.80
C ARG A 174 7.50 33.50 -43.51
N ARG A 175 7.78 34.55 -42.75
CA ARG A 175 8.55 35.71 -43.24
C ARG A 175 9.97 35.27 -43.58
N GLY A 176 10.39 35.52 -44.82
CA GLY A 176 11.76 35.27 -45.30
C GLY A 176 12.80 36.19 -44.64
N PRO A 177 14.09 35.87 -44.82
CA PRO A 177 15.19 36.62 -44.20
C PRO A 177 15.34 38.03 -44.82
N PRO A 178 15.85 39.01 -44.06
CA PRO A 178 16.05 40.38 -44.57
C PRO A 178 17.19 40.44 -45.61
N PRO A 179 17.14 41.38 -46.57
CA PRO A 179 18.18 41.56 -47.56
C PRO A 179 19.47 42.08 -46.89
N ARG A 180 20.61 41.47 -47.27
CA ARG A 180 21.95 41.98 -46.98
C ARG A 180 22.19 43.25 -47.79
N SER A 181 22.39 44.36 -47.10
CA SER A 181 22.92 45.60 -47.66
C SER A 181 24.37 45.78 -47.23
N GLY A 182 25.25 46.09 -48.18
CA GLY A 182 26.58 46.68 -47.95
C GLY A 182 27.69 45.69 -47.64
#